data_AF-A0A8R2M186-F1
#
_entry.id   AF-A0A8R2M186-F1
#
_cell.length_a   1.000
_cell.length_b   1.000
_cell.length_c   1.000
_cell.angle_alpha   90.00
_cell.angle_beta   90.00
_cell.angle_gamma   90.00
#
_symmetry.space_group_name_H-M   'P 1'
#
loop_
_entity.id
_entity.type
_entity.pdbx_description
1 polymer ?
#
loop_
_entity_poly.entity_id
_entity_poly.type
_entity_poly.pdbx_seq_one_letter_code
_entity_poly.pdbx_strand_id
1 'polypeptide(L)'
;MELLCVDGYPYLNRCPSGLYFDDISKYCTFKAEARCGPIPTTPAPITEVPLDLATKCEPAECQLPYCFCSKDGTLIPGGLDPAETPQMIMLTFDGAVNLNNFDKYKKVFKGKINNPNGCPIKGTFFLSHEYSNYVMVQALAHDGHEIATGTVSQQQGLQDKGYEEWAGEMIGMREILKKFANISRSEIVGARAPFLKPGRNTQFKVLEDFGYIYDSSVGVPPLPIPVWPYTLDYKIAHECKSGTCPTKSFPGLWEIPFNAHYVESFEGGHCPYLDQCVLHNHDANEVFEWLQEDFSRYYEQNRAPYMMPLHTNWFQIKELELGLHKFLKWAADLEDVWFVTMTQSLTWMTDPRPVKALNNYEAWRCDNKELPSAPCNLPNKCALSFKQPDSNFTDTRYMETCSECPNQYPWLGDSGGSGIPGKDNYIPENLKRK
;
A
#
# COMPACT_ATOMS: atom_id res chain seq x y z
N MET A 1 8.21 -14.74 40.48
CA MET A 1 7.74 -13.35 40.22
C MET A 1 8.79 -12.78 39.31
N GLU A 2 8.51 -12.70 38.01
CA GLU A 2 9.48 -12.19 37.04
C GLU A 2 8.92 -10.93 36.36
N LEU A 3 9.84 -10.01 36.06
CA LEU A 3 9.57 -8.74 35.39
C LEU A 3 9.78 -8.94 33.90
N LEU A 4 8.74 -8.70 33.10
CA LEU A 4 8.84 -8.65 31.65
C LEU A 4 9.04 -7.18 31.25
N CYS A 5 10.09 -6.83 30.51
CA CYS A 5 10.25 -5.48 29.97
C CYS A 5 9.60 -5.38 28.59
N VAL A 6 8.67 -4.44 28.42
CA VAL A 6 8.08 -4.06 27.13
C VAL A 6 8.23 -2.55 27.02
N ASP A 7 8.79 -2.06 25.92
CA ASP A 7 9.06 -0.64 25.66
C ASP A 7 9.86 0.09 26.75
N GLY A 8 10.77 -0.64 27.42
CA GLY A 8 11.59 -0.10 28.51
C GLY A 8 10.85 0.00 29.86
N TYR A 9 9.59 -0.42 29.94
CA TYR A 9 8.80 -0.43 31.17
C TYR A 9 8.66 -1.86 31.73
N PRO A 10 8.86 -2.05 33.04
CA PRO A 10 8.71 -3.35 33.69
C PRO A 10 7.24 -3.70 33.96
N TYR A 11 6.79 -4.84 33.44
CA TYR A 11 5.48 -5.44 33.70
C TYR A 11 5.61 -6.66 34.62
N LEU A 12 4.76 -6.71 35.64
CA LEU A 12 4.73 -7.80 36.61
C LEU A 12 3.83 -8.93 36.08
N ASN A 13 4.41 -9.99 35.51
CA ASN A 13 3.62 -11.13 35.05
C ASN A 13 3.16 -11.94 36.26
N ARG A 14 1.88 -11.82 36.62
CA ARG A 14 1.24 -12.61 37.69
C ARG A 14 0.51 -13.79 37.06
N CYS A 15 0.96 -15.00 37.40
CA CYS A 15 0.14 -16.18 37.15
C CYS A 15 -1.11 -16.17 38.05
N PRO A 16 -2.26 -16.69 37.57
CA PRO A 16 -3.43 -16.91 38.41
C PRO A 16 -3.08 -17.69 39.70
N SER A 17 -3.83 -17.45 40.78
CA SER A 17 -3.58 -18.05 42.09
C SER A 17 -3.42 -19.58 42.00
N GLY A 18 -2.26 -20.09 42.44
CA GLY A 18 -1.92 -21.51 42.42
C GLY A 18 -1.02 -21.96 41.25
N LEU A 19 -0.81 -21.10 40.25
CA LEU A 19 0.07 -21.36 39.10
C LEU A 19 1.40 -20.61 39.22
N TYR A 20 2.43 -21.15 38.56
CA TYR A 20 3.80 -20.68 38.53
C TYR A 20 4.24 -20.53 37.08
N PHE A 21 5.03 -19.50 36.78
CA PHE A 21 5.52 -19.26 35.42
C PHE A 21 6.66 -20.25 35.10
N ASP A 22 6.59 -20.91 33.94
CA ASP A 22 7.69 -21.73 33.41
C ASP A 22 8.59 -20.89 32.52
N ASP A 23 9.86 -20.73 32.89
CA ASP A 23 10.80 -19.87 32.21
C ASP A 23 11.24 -20.41 30.85
N ILE A 24 11.06 -21.70 30.58
CA ILE A 24 11.41 -22.34 29.30
C ILE A 24 10.23 -22.21 28.33
N SER A 25 9.03 -22.57 28.77
CA SER A 25 7.84 -22.63 27.94
C SER A 25 7.07 -21.31 27.85
N LYS A 26 7.40 -20.32 28.71
CA LYS A 26 6.82 -18.96 28.73
C LYS A 26 5.31 -18.89 28.96
N TYR A 27 4.76 -19.81 29.77
CA TYR A 27 3.36 -19.76 30.23
C TYR A 27 3.23 -20.19 31.70
N CYS A 28 2.07 -19.89 32.30
CA CYS A 28 1.76 -20.26 33.69
C CYS A 28 1.27 -21.72 33.77
N THR A 29 1.97 -22.54 34.54
CA THR A 29 1.62 -23.95 34.78
C THR A 29 1.58 -24.28 36.27
N PHE A 30 1.20 -25.51 36.64
CA PHE A 30 1.23 -25.96 38.02
C PHE A 30 2.67 -25.98 38.58
N LYS A 31 2.81 -25.76 39.88
CA LYS A 31 4.11 -25.70 40.57
C LYS A 31 5.02 -26.90 40.27
N ALA A 32 4.44 -28.09 40.12
CA ALA A 32 5.18 -29.32 39.87
C ALA A 32 5.74 -29.41 38.43
N GLU A 33 5.21 -28.61 37.52
CA GLU A 33 5.56 -28.61 36.09
C GLU A 33 6.39 -27.39 35.70
N ALA A 34 6.36 -26.32 36.50
CA ALA A 34 7.05 -25.07 36.20
C ALA A 34 8.57 -25.21 36.39
N ARG A 35 9.32 -24.89 35.34
CA ARG A 35 10.79 -24.82 35.36
C ARG A 35 11.23 -23.37 35.54
N CYS A 36 11.79 -23.06 36.71
CA CYS A 36 12.30 -21.74 37.03
C CYS A 36 13.81 -21.63 36.75
N GLY A 37 14.25 -20.45 36.28
CA GLY A 37 15.63 -20.13 35.91
C GLY A 37 16.61 -20.04 37.10
N PRO A 38 17.89 -19.76 36.83
CA PRO A 38 18.42 -19.15 35.60
C PRO A 38 18.61 -20.17 34.46
N ILE A 39 18.03 -19.87 33.30
CA ILE A 39 18.24 -20.68 32.09
C ILE A 39 19.58 -20.26 31.48
N PRO A 40 20.52 -21.20 31.27
CA PRO A 40 21.72 -20.90 30.49
C PRO A 40 21.28 -20.47 29.09
N THR A 41 21.58 -19.23 28.73
CA THR A 41 21.38 -18.74 27.36
C THR A 41 22.30 -19.57 26.46
N THR A 42 21.69 -20.34 25.54
CA THR A 42 22.43 -20.85 24.40
C THR A 42 23.08 -19.63 23.73
N PRO A 43 24.41 -19.59 23.55
CA PRO A 43 25.01 -18.55 22.74
C PRO A 43 24.26 -18.56 21.40
N ALA A 44 23.73 -17.41 20.98
CA ALA A 44 23.17 -17.31 19.65
C ALA A 44 24.20 -17.89 18.67
N PRO A 45 23.80 -18.71 17.68
CA PRO A 45 24.72 -19.12 16.63
C PRO A 45 25.43 -17.87 16.14
N ILE A 46 26.75 -17.93 16.01
CA ILE A 46 27.50 -16.86 15.35
C ILE A 46 27.09 -16.94 13.88
N THR A 47 25.94 -16.36 13.54
CA THR A 47 25.62 -16.01 12.17
C THR A 47 26.54 -14.87 11.83
N GLU A 48 27.41 -15.09 10.85
CA GLU A 48 28.11 -14.00 10.18
C GLU A 48 27.11 -12.87 9.94
N VAL A 49 27.48 -11.64 10.30
CA VAL A 49 26.64 -10.46 10.07
C VAL A 49 26.24 -10.51 8.60
N PRO A 50 24.94 -10.46 8.24
CA PRO A 50 24.53 -10.58 6.85
C PRO A 50 25.30 -9.55 6.02
N LEU A 51 26.09 -10.02 5.06
CA LEU A 51 27.07 -9.24 4.30
C LEU A 51 26.45 -8.11 3.44
N ASP A 52 25.12 -8.00 3.41
CA ASP A 52 24.37 -7.20 2.45
C ASP A 52 23.24 -6.39 3.13
N LEU A 53 23.44 -5.99 4.40
CA LEU A 53 22.49 -5.10 5.06
C LEU A 53 22.60 -3.69 4.50
N ALA A 54 21.46 -3.05 4.24
CA ALA A 54 21.42 -1.65 3.86
C ALA A 54 22.05 -0.79 4.96
N THR A 55 22.89 0.17 4.55
CA THR A 55 23.53 1.11 5.46
C THR A 55 22.57 2.25 5.81
N LYS A 56 22.89 3.02 6.86
CA LYS A 56 22.11 4.23 7.18
C LYS A 56 22.22 5.24 6.03
N CYS A 57 21.17 6.04 5.89
CA CYS A 57 21.09 7.12 4.91
C CYS A 57 22.30 8.05 5.00
N GLU A 58 22.95 8.26 3.86
CA GLU A 58 24.02 9.22 3.71
C GLU A 58 23.58 10.31 2.72
N PRO A 59 23.01 11.43 3.20
CA PRO A 59 22.31 12.39 2.33
C PRO A 59 23.18 13.03 1.25
N ALA A 60 24.51 13.05 1.42
CA ALA A 60 25.42 13.57 0.40
C ALA A 60 25.45 12.71 -0.86
N GLU A 61 25.34 11.39 -0.71
CA GLU A 61 25.38 10.40 -1.81
C GLU A 61 23.98 10.06 -2.33
N CYS A 62 22.94 10.26 -1.51
CA CYS A 62 21.55 10.05 -1.88
C CYS A 62 20.89 11.34 -2.36
N GLN A 63 20.95 11.60 -3.67
CA GLN A 63 20.45 12.84 -4.27
C GLN A 63 19.28 12.60 -5.25
N LEU A 64 18.32 13.52 -5.22
CA LEU A 64 17.24 13.58 -6.19
C LEU A 64 17.79 13.81 -7.61
N PRO A 65 17.13 13.29 -8.67
CA PRO A 65 15.84 12.58 -8.65
C PRO A 65 15.95 11.08 -8.35
N TYR A 66 17.16 10.53 -8.22
CA TYR A 66 17.37 9.08 -8.23
C TYR A 66 17.30 8.43 -6.84
N CYS A 67 17.65 9.19 -5.80
CA CYS A 67 17.66 8.70 -4.43
C CYS A 67 17.11 9.79 -3.50
N PHE A 68 16.30 9.40 -2.54
CA PHE A 68 15.89 10.28 -1.46
C PHE A 68 15.82 9.53 -0.14
N CYS A 69 16.54 10.03 0.86
CA CYS A 69 16.48 9.53 2.21
C CYS A 69 16.77 10.65 3.20
N SER A 70 16.35 10.45 4.44
CA SER A 70 16.76 11.28 5.56
C SER A 70 17.00 10.42 6.80
N LYS A 71 17.61 11.00 7.83
CA LYS A 71 18.02 10.27 9.03
C LYS A 71 16.85 9.60 9.76
N ASP A 72 15.69 10.24 9.76
CA ASP A 72 14.46 9.81 10.45
C ASP A 72 13.23 9.76 9.52
N GLY A 73 13.41 10.05 8.23
CA GLY A 73 12.32 10.03 7.25
C GLY A 73 11.45 11.30 7.23
N THR A 74 11.77 12.32 8.01
CA THR A 74 10.86 13.47 8.22
C THR A 74 11.20 14.71 7.39
N LEU A 75 12.37 14.75 6.74
CA LEU A 75 12.80 15.92 5.97
C LEU A 75 11.99 16.08 4.68
N ILE A 76 11.67 17.34 4.35
CA ILE A 76 10.96 17.70 3.13
C ILE A 76 11.91 17.62 1.93
N PRO A 77 11.52 16.96 0.82
CA PRO A 77 12.28 16.93 -0.42
C PRO A 77 12.65 18.33 -0.92
N GLY A 78 13.90 18.48 -1.36
CA GLY A 78 14.42 19.79 -1.82
C GLY A 78 14.65 20.82 -0.71
N GLY A 79 14.40 20.48 0.56
CA GLY A 79 14.62 21.38 1.70
C GLY A 79 13.69 22.60 1.71
N LEU A 80 12.49 22.46 1.15
CA LEU A 80 11.47 23.51 1.14
C LEU A 80 10.97 23.81 2.55
N ASP A 81 10.54 25.05 2.77
CA ASP A 81 9.78 25.40 3.98
C ASP A 81 8.42 24.69 3.96
N PRO A 82 7.92 24.15 5.09
CA PRO A 82 6.58 23.56 5.16
C PRO A 82 5.48 24.45 4.58
N ALA A 83 5.53 25.77 4.80
CA ALA A 83 4.54 26.71 4.30
C ALA A 83 4.59 26.90 2.77
N GLU A 84 5.69 26.54 2.13
CA GLU A 84 5.85 26.56 0.66
C GLU A 84 5.61 25.18 0.03
N THR A 85 5.44 24.14 0.84
CA THR A 85 5.27 22.76 0.39
C THR A 85 3.78 22.48 0.14
N PRO A 86 3.39 21.90 -1.01
CA PRO A 86 2.00 21.49 -1.20
C PRO A 86 1.64 20.38 -0.22
N GLN A 87 0.44 20.45 0.36
CA GLN A 87 -0.09 19.29 1.07
C GLN A 87 -0.72 18.35 0.06
N MET A 88 -0.04 17.23 -0.20
CA MET A 88 -0.59 16.17 -1.05
C MET A 88 -1.54 15.28 -0.25
N ILE A 89 -2.69 14.94 -0.82
CA ILE A 89 -3.61 13.92 -0.33
C ILE A 89 -3.65 12.78 -1.37
N MET A 90 -3.38 11.56 -0.94
CA MET A 90 -3.36 10.38 -1.81
C MET A 90 -4.49 9.43 -1.43
N LEU A 91 -5.60 9.51 -2.17
CA LEU A 91 -6.73 8.58 -2.01
C LEU A 91 -6.35 7.23 -2.60
N THR A 92 -6.38 6.16 -1.79
CA THR A 92 -6.09 4.81 -2.28
C THR A 92 -7.20 3.83 -1.98
N PHE A 93 -7.43 2.90 -2.91
CA PHE A 93 -8.48 1.91 -2.83
C PHE A 93 -7.90 0.53 -3.07
N ASP A 94 -8.09 -0.35 -2.08
CA ASP A 94 -7.49 -1.67 -2.09
C ASP A 94 -8.55 -2.75 -2.34
N GLY A 95 -8.15 -3.78 -3.09
CA GLY A 95 -8.96 -4.96 -3.35
C GLY A 95 -9.62 -4.96 -4.72
N ALA A 96 -10.69 -5.77 -4.85
CA ALA A 96 -11.36 -5.97 -6.13
C ALA A 96 -12.34 -4.81 -6.45
N VAL A 97 -12.33 -4.36 -7.71
CA VAL A 97 -13.33 -3.40 -8.21
C VAL A 97 -14.44 -4.15 -8.91
N ASN A 98 -15.68 -3.96 -8.48
CA ASN A 98 -16.85 -4.61 -9.06
C ASN A 98 -18.13 -3.80 -8.81
N LEU A 99 -19.28 -4.40 -9.15
CA LEU A 99 -20.60 -3.77 -9.02
C LEU A 99 -20.92 -3.26 -7.60
N ASN A 100 -20.31 -3.83 -6.56
CA ASN A 100 -20.59 -3.43 -5.18
C ASN A 100 -19.99 -2.06 -4.82
N ASN A 101 -18.89 -1.68 -5.47
CA ASN A 101 -18.08 -0.54 -5.04
C ASN A 101 -17.79 0.49 -6.14
N PHE A 102 -17.86 0.10 -7.42
CA PHE A 102 -17.53 0.99 -8.53
C PHE A 102 -18.33 2.30 -8.52
N ASP A 103 -19.65 2.23 -8.31
CA ASP A 103 -20.49 3.44 -8.25
C ASP A 103 -20.20 4.31 -7.02
N LYS A 104 -19.69 3.72 -5.93
CA LYS A 104 -19.27 4.47 -4.75
C LYS A 104 -17.97 5.23 -5.03
N TYR A 105 -17.00 4.56 -5.63
CA TYR A 105 -15.76 5.21 -6.06
C TYR A 105 -16.01 6.33 -7.06
N LYS A 106 -16.86 6.10 -8.07
CA LYS A 106 -17.26 7.17 -9.01
C LYS A 106 -17.92 8.37 -8.35
N LYS A 107 -18.65 8.18 -7.25
CA LYS A 107 -19.25 9.31 -6.49
C LYS A 107 -18.19 10.16 -5.81
N VAL A 108 -17.12 9.54 -5.29
CA VAL A 108 -15.95 10.25 -4.75
C VAL A 108 -15.34 11.15 -5.83
N PHE A 109 -15.21 10.64 -7.05
CA PHE A 109 -14.53 11.31 -8.16
C PHE A 109 -15.43 12.03 -9.18
N LYS A 110 -16.68 12.36 -8.83
CA LYS A 110 -17.71 12.86 -9.78
C LYS A 110 -17.45 14.29 -10.33
N GLY A 111 -16.21 14.75 -10.44
CA GLY A 111 -15.82 16.03 -11.02
C GLY A 111 -16.33 17.27 -10.27
N LYS A 112 -16.77 17.09 -9.01
CA LYS A 112 -17.23 18.19 -8.14
C LYS A 112 -16.10 18.82 -7.33
N ILE A 113 -14.99 18.10 -7.22
CA ILE A 113 -13.81 18.48 -6.46
C ILE A 113 -12.67 18.52 -7.46
N ASN A 114 -11.99 19.66 -7.53
CA ASN A 114 -10.86 19.91 -8.41
C ASN A 114 -9.68 20.39 -7.57
N ASN A 115 -8.48 20.07 -8.04
CA ASN A 115 -7.25 20.65 -7.55
C ASN A 115 -7.16 22.14 -7.93
N PRO A 116 -6.25 22.92 -7.32
CA PRO A 116 -6.08 24.35 -7.61
C PRO A 116 -5.81 24.68 -9.08
N ASN A 117 -5.22 23.76 -9.86
CA ASN A 117 -5.04 23.91 -11.32
C ASN A 117 -6.33 23.67 -12.15
N GLY A 118 -7.47 23.41 -11.50
CA GLY A 118 -8.75 23.11 -12.15
C GLY A 118 -8.91 21.66 -12.60
N CYS A 119 -7.91 20.80 -12.41
CA CYS A 119 -8.01 19.39 -12.77
C CYS A 119 -8.83 18.59 -11.76
N PRO A 120 -9.67 17.63 -12.20
CA PRO A 120 -10.41 16.77 -11.29
C PRO A 120 -9.46 15.93 -10.44
N ILE A 121 -9.76 15.79 -9.16
CA ILE A 121 -8.98 14.97 -8.22
C ILE A 121 -8.82 13.52 -8.71
N LYS A 122 -7.69 12.89 -8.36
CA LYS A 122 -7.36 11.52 -8.74
C LYS A 122 -7.10 10.63 -7.53
N GLY A 123 -7.00 9.34 -7.77
CA GLY A 123 -6.78 8.31 -6.77
C GLY A 123 -6.01 7.14 -7.37
N THR A 124 -5.54 6.25 -6.50
CA THR A 124 -4.73 5.07 -6.86
C THR A 124 -5.45 3.79 -6.43
N PHE A 125 -5.58 2.82 -7.32
CA PHE A 125 -6.28 1.56 -7.06
C PHE A 125 -5.30 0.40 -7.04
N PHE A 126 -5.12 -0.24 -5.88
CA PHE A 126 -4.31 -1.46 -5.74
C PHE A 126 -5.20 -2.69 -5.92
N LEU A 127 -5.21 -3.21 -7.13
CA LEU A 127 -6.21 -4.20 -7.53
C LEU A 127 -5.79 -5.62 -7.19
N SER A 128 -6.76 -6.37 -6.65
CA SER A 128 -6.69 -7.82 -6.56
C SER A 128 -7.49 -8.51 -7.66
N HIS A 129 -7.06 -9.71 -8.06
CA HIS A 129 -7.67 -10.39 -9.21
C HIS A 129 -9.08 -10.92 -8.91
N GLU A 130 -9.23 -11.72 -7.84
CA GLU A 130 -10.47 -12.46 -7.62
C GLU A 130 -11.67 -11.50 -7.47
N TYR A 131 -12.73 -11.74 -8.26
CA TYR A 131 -13.95 -10.94 -8.31
C TYR A 131 -13.83 -9.51 -8.86
N SER A 132 -12.72 -9.15 -9.51
CA SER A 132 -12.60 -7.88 -10.23
C SER A 132 -13.33 -7.89 -11.58
N ASN A 133 -13.98 -6.76 -11.90
CA ASN A 133 -14.59 -6.46 -13.19
C ASN A 133 -13.62 -5.58 -14.00
N TYR A 134 -13.01 -6.13 -15.04
CA TYR A 134 -11.95 -5.44 -15.77
C TYR A 134 -12.45 -4.33 -16.69
N VAL A 135 -13.74 -4.30 -17.02
CA VAL A 135 -14.37 -3.18 -17.73
C VAL A 135 -14.41 -1.94 -16.82
N MET A 136 -14.73 -2.15 -15.55
CA MET A 136 -14.75 -1.09 -14.53
C MET A 136 -13.34 -0.60 -14.20
N VAL A 137 -12.38 -1.54 -14.12
CA VAL A 137 -10.95 -1.19 -13.95
C VAL A 137 -10.48 -0.33 -15.13
N GLN A 138 -10.78 -0.74 -16.36
CA GLN A 138 -10.45 0.04 -17.55
C GLN A 138 -11.11 1.43 -17.54
N ALA A 139 -12.35 1.53 -17.06
CA ALA A 139 -13.04 2.81 -16.89
C ALA A 139 -12.31 3.74 -15.91
N LEU A 140 -11.87 3.22 -14.75
CA LEU A 140 -11.11 4.01 -13.78
C LEU A 140 -9.78 4.51 -14.37
N ALA A 141 -9.08 3.64 -15.11
CA ALA A 141 -7.84 3.99 -15.78
C ALA A 141 -8.06 5.06 -16.86
N HIS A 142 -9.12 4.92 -17.67
CA HIS A 142 -9.53 5.90 -18.67
C HIS A 142 -9.89 7.27 -18.06
N ASP A 143 -10.49 7.29 -16.87
CA ASP A 143 -10.79 8.52 -16.12
C ASP A 143 -9.54 9.16 -15.49
N GLY A 144 -8.35 8.57 -15.71
CA GLY A 144 -7.04 9.07 -15.29
C GLY A 144 -6.63 8.67 -13.88
N HIS A 145 -7.32 7.72 -13.26
CA HIS A 145 -6.88 7.14 -12.00
C HIS A 145 -5.68 6.21 -12.21
N GLU A 146 -4.82 6.13 -11.21
CA GLU A 146 -3.68 5.22 -11.26
C GLU A 146 -4.11 3.80 -10.90
N ILE A 147 -3.64 2.82 -11.68
CA ILE A 147 -3.90 1.40 -11.45
C ILE A 147 -2.59 0.70 -11.08
N ALA A 148 -2.55 0.09 -9.91
CA ALA A 148 -1.41 -0.59 -9.31
C ALA A 148 -1.75 -2.05 -8.94
N THR A 149 -0.74 -2.87 -8.71
CA THR A 149 -0.94 -4.30 -8.38
C THR A 149 -1.08 -4.53 -6.87
N GLY A 150 -2.15 -5.21 -6.46
CA GLY A 150 -2.37 -5.64 -5.07
C GLY A 150 -2.08 -7.13 -4.79
N THR A 151 -2.24 -8.01 -5.79
CA THR A 151 -1.85 -9.45 -5.90
C THR A 151 -2.95 -10.25 -6.61
N VAL A 152 -2.64 -11.44 -7.12
CA VAL A 152 -3.65 -12.31 -7.75
C VAL A 152 -4.54 -12.94 -6.68
N SER A 153 -3.94 -13.61 -5.69
CA SER A 153 -4.70 -14.47 -4.76
C SER A 153 -5.01 -13.84 -3.40
N GLN A 154 -4.31 -12.78 -3.02
CA GLN A 154 -4.30 -12.25 -1.65
C GLN A 154 -4.01 -13.32 -0.58
N GLN A 155 -3.18 -14.32 -0.90
CA GLN A 155 -2.88 -15.43 0.00
C GLN A 155 -2.26 -14.95 1.32
N GLN A 156 -2.68 -15.58 2.43
CA GLN A 156 -2.04 -15.38 3.72
C GLN A 156 -0.65 -16.03 3.75
N GLY A 157 0.30 -15.38 4.43
CA GLY A 157 1.66 -15.92 4.54
C GLY A 157 2.57 -15.59 3.36
N LEU A 158 2.11 -14.78 2.40
CA LEU A 158 2.92 -14.38 1.24
C LEU A 158 4.25 -13.73 1.67
N GLN A 159 4.27 -13.05 2.82
CA GLN A 159 5.45 -12.37 3.35
C GLN A 159 6.67 -13.29 3.61
N ASP A 160 6.44 -14.60 3.75
CA ASP A 160 7.48 -15.60 3.99
C ASP A 160 7.68 -16.54 2.78
N LYS A 161 7.08 -16.24 1.61
CA LYS A 161 7.22 -17.01 0.37
C LYS A 161 8.46 -16.62 -0.46
N GLY A 162 8.80 -17.48 -1.42
CA GLY A 162 9.96 -17.33 -2.29
C GLY A 162 9.74 -16.40 -3.47
N TYR A 163 10.80 -16.24 -4.27
CA TYR A 163 10.83 -15.32 -5.41
C TYR A 163 9.75 -15.66 -6.45
N GLU A 164 9.60 -16.95 -6.79
CA GLU A 164 8.63 -17.41 -7.80
C GLU A 164 7.19 -17.13 -7.37
N GLU A 165 6.85 -17.30 -6.09
CA GLU A 165 5.52 -16.96 -5.59
C GLU A 165 5.26 -15.45 -5.64
N TRP A 166 6.22 -14.62 -5.22
CA TRP A 166 6.10 -13.16 -5.32
C TRP A 166 5.99 -12.69 -6.78
N ALA A 167 6.77 -13.28 -7.69
CA ALA A 167 6.69 -13.00 -9.12
C ALA A 167 5.33 -13.41 -9.70
N GLY A 168 4.83 -14.61 -9.35
CA GLY A 168 3.50 -15.07 -9.75
C GLY A 168 2.37 -14.15 -9.29
N GLU A 169 2.46 -13.64 -8.07
CA GLU A 169 1.44 -12.74 -7.49
C GLU A 169 1.48 -11.33 -8.08
N MET A 170 2.67 -10.72 -8.18
CA MET A 170 2.80 -9.34 -8.64
C MET A 170 2.79 -9.24 -10.17
N ILE A 171 3.63 -10.02 -10.83
CA ILE A 171 3.76 -9.97 -12.30
C ILE A 171 2.55 -10.61 -12.96
N GLY A 172 2.01 -11.69 -12.37
CA GLY A 172 0.74 -12.27 -12.82
C GLY A 172 -0.40 -11.26 -12.76
N MET A 173 -0.53 -10.50 -11.66
CA MET A 173 -1.55 -9.45 -11.57
C MET A 173 -1.34 -8.35 -12.63
N ARG A 174 -0.09 -7.94 -12.87
CA ARG A 174 0.24 -6.94 -13.90
C ARG A 174 -0.11 -7.43 -15.30
N GLU A 175 0.16 -8.70 -15.65
CA GLU A 175 -0.20 -9.27 -16.95
C GLU A 175 -1.73 -9.46 -17.10
N ILE A 176 -2.44 -9.81 -16.02
CA ILE A 176 -3.91 -9.87 -15.99
C ILE A 176 -4.50 -8.48 -16.28
N LEU A 177 -4.04 -7.42 -15.59
CA LEU A 177 -4.50 -6.05 -15.81
C LEU A 177 -4.24 -5.60 -17.25
N LYS A 178 -3.03 -5.86 -17.75
CA LYS A 178 -2.65 -5.54 -19.12
C LYS A 178 -3.55 -6.20 -20.15
N LYS A 179 -3.83 -7.50 -19.98
CA LYS A 179 -4.62 -8.26 -20.94
C LYS A 179 -6.12 -7.95 -20.86
N PHE A 180 -6.68 -7.84 -19.65
CA PHE A 180 -8.13 -7.80 -19.45
C PHE A 180 -8.69 -6.41 -19.18
N ALA A 181 -7.88 -5.45 -18.70
CA ALA A 181 -8.24 -4.04 -18.60
C ALA A 181 -7.61 -3.15 -19.69
N ASN A 182 -6.80 -3.71 -20.59
CA ASN A 182 -6.13 -2.98 -21.68
C ASN A 182 -5.27 -1.79 -21.19
N ILE A 183 -4.55 -1.99 -20.08
CA ILE A 183 -3.64 -0.98 -19.49
C ILE A 183 -2.20 -1.36 -19.85
N SER A 184 -1.38 -0.41 -20.29
CA SER A 184 -0.02 -0.75 -20.68
C SER A 184 0.83 -1.13 -19.46
N ARG A 185 1.84 -1.98 -19.67
CA ARG A 185 2.75 -2.38 -18.60
C ARG A 185 3.48 -1.18 -17.97
N SER A 186 3.79 -0.18 -18.77
CA SER A 186 4.46 1.06 -18.37
C SER A 186 3.61 1.97 -17.50
N GLU A 187 2.29 1.77 -17.45
CA GLU A 187 1.38 2.53 -16.57
C GLU A 187 1.18 1.84 -15.22
N ILE A 188 1.43 0.53 -15.12
CA ILE A 188 1.23 -0.27 -13.90
C ILE A 188 2.56 -0.36 -13.14
N VAL A 189 2.95 0.73 -12.49
CA VAL A 189 4.30 0.91 -11.90
C VAL A 189 4.36 0.74 -10.38
N GLY A 190 3.21 0.71 -9.72
CA GLY A 190 3.07 0.57 -8.27
C GLY A 190 2.67 -0.83 -7.82
N ALA A 191 3.14 -1.23 -6.64
CA ALA A 191 2.72 -2.46 -5.97
C ALA A 191 2.34 -2.21 -4.50
N ARG A 192 1.48 -3.08 -3.97
CA ARG A 192 1.15 -3.16 -2.55
C ARG A 192 0.94 -4.60 -2.15
N ALA A 193 1.62 -5.03 -1.09
CA ALA A 193 1.49 -6.37 -0.52
C ALA A 193 0.15 -6.52 0.22
N PRO A 194 -0.45 -7.73 0.20
CA PRO A 194 -1.70 -7.97 0.91
C PRO A 194 -1.50 -7.83 2.42
N PHE A 195 -2.53 -7.30 3.10
CA PHE A 195 -2.58 -7.14 4.56
C PHE A 195 -1.47 -6.27 5.18
N LEU A 196 -0.79 -5.44 4.37
CA LEU A 196 0.38 -4.63 4.79
C LEU A 196 1.46 -5.46 5.47
N LYS A 197 1.71 -6.65 4.90
CA LYS A 197 2.82 -7.53 5.28
C LYS A 197 3.82 -7.60 4.12
N PRO A 198 4.82 -6.70 4.07
CA PRO A 198 5.85 -6.74 3.05
C PRO A 198 6.61 -8.08 3.06
N GLY A 199 7.10 -8.51 1.91
CA GLY A 199 7.77 -9.79 1.69
C GLY A 199 9.26 -9.80 1.92
N ARG A 200 9.72 -9.21 3.03
CA ARG A 200 11.14 -9.14 3.42
C ARG A 200 11.97 -8.59 2.26
N ASN A 201 13.07 -9.23 1.89
CA ASN A 201 13.86 -8.84 0.72
C ASN A 201 13.29 -9.39 -0.60
N THR A 202 12.48 -10.45 -0.54
CA THR A 202 12.01 -11.19 -1.71
C THR A 202 11.06 -10.36 -2.56
N GLN A 203 10.07 -9.70 -1.94
CA GLN A 203 9.14 -8.81 -2.63
C GLN A 203 9.90 -7.74 -3.41
N PHE A 204 10.77 -6.98 -2.74
CA PHE A 204 11.45 -5.83 -3.31
C PHE A 204 12.45 -6.26 -4.39
N LYS A 205 13.04 -7.45 -4.27
CA LYS A 205 13.86 -8.03 -5.35
C LYS A 205 13.04 -8.29 -6.61
N VAL A 206 11.83 -8.84 -6.48
CA VAL A 206 10.90 -9.02 -7.61
C VAL A 206 10.50 -7.68 -8.20
N LEU A 207 10.15 -6.69 -7.36
CA LEU A 207 9.75 -5.37 -7.84
C LEU A 207 10.87 -4.69 -8.66
N GLU A 208 12.11 -4.72 -8.15
CA GLU A 208 13.31 -4.22 -8.83
C GLU A 208 13.55 -4.94 -10.17
N ASP A 209 13.58 -6.28 -10.16
CA ASP A 209 13.87 -7.10 -11.36
C ASP A 209 12.86 -6.89 -12.49
N PHE A 210 11.62 -6.54 -12.16
CA PHE A 210 10.53 -6.35 -13.10
C PHE A 210 10.15 -4.88 -13.35
N GLY A 211 10.98 -3.94 -12.89
CA GLY A 211 10.85 -2.52 -13.21
C GLY A 211 9.61 -1.85 -12.61
N TYR A 212 9.20 -2.24 -11.40
CA TYR A 212 8.31 -1.40 -10.60
C TYR A 212 9.05 -0.14 -10.15
N ILE A 213 8.32 0.97 -10.04
CA ILE A 213 8.87 2.25 -9.57
C ILE A 213 8.75 2.34 -8.05
N TYR A 214 7.64 1.86 -7.50
CA TYR A 214 7.40 1.96 -6.07
C TYR A 214 6.65 0.77 -5.48
N ASP A 215 6.91 0.54 -4.20
CA ASP A 215 6.08 -0.21 -3.28
C ASP A 215 5.35 0.76 -2.32
N SER A 216 4.18 0.34 -1.86
CA SER A 216 3.49 0.99 -0.76
C SER A 216 2.92 -0.11 0.12
N SER A 217 3.76 -0.69 0.97
CA SER A 217 3.39 -1.79 1.86
C SER A 217 3.94 -1.62 3.27
N VAL A 218 4.94 -0.76 3.46
CA VAL A 218 5.65 -0.60 4.72
C VAL A 218 4.86 0.33 5.65
N GLY A 219 4.37 -0.23 6.75
CA GLY A 219 3.71 0.50 7.82
C GLY A 219 4.66 1.26 8.73
N VAL A 220 4.34 2.52 9.01
CA VAL A 220 4.99 3.37 10.01
C VAL A 220 4.15 3.34 11.30
N PRO A 221 4.77 3.24 12.48
CA PRO A 221 4.05 3.44 13.74
C PRO A 221 3.41 4.84 13.83
N PRO A 222 2.49 5.06 14.77
CA PRO A 222 1.93 6.40 15.01
C PRO A 222 3.03 7.36 15.50
N LEU A 223 3.43 8.27 14.62
CA LEU A 223 4.43 9.30 14.89
C LEU A 223 3.78 10.70 14.81
N PRO A 224 4.21 11.66 15.64
CA PRO A 224 3.70 13.03 15.59
C PRO A 224 4.12 13.77 14.31
N ILE A 225 5.31 13.44 13.78
CA ILE A 225 5.79 13.95 12.48
C ILE A 225 5.74 12.77 11.49
N PRO A 226 4.89 12.86 10.45
CA PRO A 226 4.78 11.80 9.46
C PRO A 226 6.07 11.61 8.64
N VAL A 227 6.27 10.40 8.13
CA VAL A 227 7.41 10.03 7.29
C VAL A 227 7.09 10.30 5.82
N TRP A 228 8.00 10.98 5.12
CA TRP A 228 7.96 11.19 3.67
C TRP A 228 8.32 9.91 2.90
N PRO A 229 7.87 9.73 1.65
CA PRO A 229 8.38 8.68 0.77
C PRO A 229 9.90 8.72 0.64
N TYR A 230 10.53 7.57 0.48
CA TYR A 230 11.98 7.42 0.41
C TYR A 230 12.36 6.30 -0.56
N THR A 231 13.60 6.31 -1.05
CA THR A 231 14.11 5.17 -1.83
C THR A 231 14.77 4.13 -0.92
N LEU A 232 14.76 2.88 -1.38
CA LEU A 232 15.32 1.74 -0.67
C LEU A 232 16.81 1.52 -0.97
N ASP A 233 17.51 2.54 -1.47
CA ASP A 233 18.98 2.57 -1.57
C ASP A 233 19.63 2.40 -0.19
N TYR A 234 18.99 2.93 0.85
CA TYR A 234 19.46 2.92 2.23
C TYR A 234 18.45 2.27 3.16
N LYS A 235 18.91 2.00 4.39
CA LYS A 235 18.10 1.43 5.47
C LYS A 235 16.90 2.32 5.78
N ILE A 236 15.73 1.69 5.91
CA ILE A 236 14.49 2.31 6.39
C ILE A 236 14.74 3.06 7.71
N ALA A 237 14.31 4.33 7.76
CA ALA A 237 14.60 5.26 8.84
C ALA A 237 13.62 5.20 10.02
N HIS A 238 12.62 4.33 9.96
CA HIS A 238 11.61 4.13 11.00
C HIS A 238 11.47 2.65 11.38
N GLU A 239 10.71 2.39 12.45
CA GLU A 239 10.44 1.02 12.88
C GLU A 239 9.59 0.28 11.84
N CYS A 240 9.94 -0.99 11.61
CA CYS A 240 9.15 -1.91 10.81
C CYS A 240 8.10 -2.60 11.68
N LYS A 241 6.90 -2.03 11.76
CA LYS A 241 5.82 -2.57 12.61
C LYS A 241 5.40 -4.00 12.24
N SER A 242 5.48 -4.37 10.97
CA SER A 242 5.11 -5.72 10.48
C SER A 242 6.16 -6.79 10.75
N GLY A 243 7.41 -6.41 11.04
CA GLY A 243 8.55 -7.33 11.20
C GLY A 243 9.00 -8.02 9.91
N THR A 244 8.47 -7.62 8.75
CA THR A 244 8.75 -8.24 7.45
C THR A 244 9.20 -7.25 6.37
N CYS A 245 9.71 -6.09 6.77
CA CYS A 245 10.30 -5.09 5.86
C CYS A 245 11.63 -5.57 5.26
N PRO A 246 12.09 -4.97 4.15
CA PRO A 246 13.38 -5.30 3.56
C PRO A 246 14.52 -4.88 4.48
N THR A 247 15.62 -5.63 4.42
CA THR A 247 16.86 -5.35 5.16
C THR A 247 18.05 -5.09 4.25
N LYS A 248 17.93 -5.40 2.96
CA LYS A 248 18.90 -5.11 1.90
C LYS A 248 18.55 -3.82 1.18
N SER A 249 19.51 -3.30 0.42
CA SER A 249 19.31 -2.16 -0.47
C SER A 249 18.67 -2.60 -1.79
N PHE A 250 17.71 -1.80 -2.28
CA PHE A 250 17.05 -1.92 -3.58
C PHE A 250 17.10 -0.55 -4.27
N PRO A 251 18.25 -0.18 -4.87
CA PRO A 251 18.50 1.16 -5.39
C PRO A 251 17.44 1.64 -6.38
N GLY A 252 16.93 2.85 -6.17
CA GLY A 252 15.93 3.49 -7.04
C GLY A 252 14.50 2.96 -6.92
N LEU A 253 14.24 1.92 -6.12
CA LEU A 253 12.89 1.49 -5.78
C LEU A 253 12.36 2.39 -4.66
N TRP A 254 11.24 3.07 -4.89
CA TRP A 254 10.61 3.94 -3.90
C TRP A 254 9.72 3.14 -2.96
N GLU A 255 9.71 3.52 -1.69
CA GLU A 255 8.66 3.16 -0.73
C GLU A 255 7.81 4.40 -0.47
N ILE A 256 6.49 4.26 -0.64
CA ILE A 256 5.51 5.24 -0.18
C ILE A 256 4.87 4.70 1.11
N PRO A 257 5.37 5.12 2.28
CA PRO A 257 5.07 4.45 3.53
C PRO A 257 3.66 4.78 4.04
N PHE A 258 3.09 3.83 4.80
CA PHE A 258 1.81 3.99 5.48
C PHE A 258 2.01 4.63 6.86
N ASN A 259 1.84 5.95 6.93
CA ASN A 259 1.76 6.64 8.21
C ASN A 259 0.45 6.24 8.92
N ALA A 260 0.56 5.59 10.09
CA ALA A 260 -0.63 5.20 10.84
C ALA A 260 -1.46 6.43 11.24
N HIS A 261 -2.77 6.34 11.01
CA HIS A 261 -3.74 7.37 11.37
C HIS A 261 -4.09 7.29 12.86
N TYR A 262 -4.22 8.46 13.48
CA TYR A 262 -4.71 8.62 14.86
C TYR A 262 -4.95 10.09 15.19
N VAL A 263 -5.74 10.33 16.24
CA VAL A 263 -6.00 11.63 16.84
C VAL A 263 -5.43 11.70 18.26
N GLU A 264 -5.21 12.89 18.82
CA GLU A 264 -4.57 13.05 20.14
C GLU A 264 -5.39 12.41 21.27
N SER A 265 -6.72 12.39 21.12
CA SER A 265 -7.64 11.75 22.06
C SER A 265 -7.56 10.22 22.06
N PHE A 266 -6.84 9.62 21.10
CA PHE A 266 -6.82 8.19 20.78
C PHE A 266 -8.19 7.59 20.41
N GLU A 267 -9.20 8.43 20.18
CA GLU A 267 -10.48 8.01 19.64
C GLU A 267 -10.29 7.40 18.24
N GLY A 268 -10.98 6.29 17.95
CA GLY A 268 -10.76 5.52 16.72
C GLY A 268 -9.51 4.62 16.71
N GLY A 269 -8.55 4.81 17.62
CA GLY A 269 -7.33 4.00 17.73
C GLY A 269 -6.27 4.25 16.65
N HIS A 270 -5.22 3.43 16.62
CA HIS A 270 -4.14 3.53 15.63
C HIS A 270 -4.38 2.58 14.45
N CYS A 271 -4.57 3.14 13.26
CA CYS A 271 -5.06 2.39 12.11
C CYS A 271 -4.23 2.71 10.85
N PRO A 272 -3.58 1.70 10.23
CA PRO A 272 -2.95 1.88 8.92
C PRO A 272 -3.97 2.06 7.78
N TYR A 273 -5.13 1.40 7.88
CA TYR A 273 -6.27 1.62 6.99
C TYR A 273 -7.37 2.39 7.70
N LEU A 274 -7.99 3.35 7.01
CA LEU A 274 -9.06 4.15 7.63
C LEU A 274 -10.27 3.31 8.04
N ASP A 275 -10.60 2.26 7.29
CA ASP A 275 -11.69 1.34 7.66
C ASP A 275 -11.37 0.42 8.85
N GLN A 276 -10.13 0.43 9.34
CA GLN A 276 -9.74 -0.26 10.58
C GLN A 276 -9.80 0.65 11.81
N CYS A 277 -10.02 1.96 11.64
CA CYS A 277 -10.27 2.87 12.75
C CYS A 277 -11.67 2.59 13.33
N VAL A 278 -11.82 2.73 14.64
CA VAL A 278 -13.08 2.49 15.36
C VAL A 278 -14.03 3.69 15.23
N LEU A 279 -14.47 3.97 14.00
CA LEU A 279 -15.31 5.12 13.66
C LEU A 279 -16.78 4.75 13.35
N HIS A 280 -17.14 3.47 13.40
CA HIS A 280 -18.42 2.97 12.89
C HIS A 280 -19.68 3.42 13.67
N ASN A 281 -19.51 3.89 14.91
CA ASN A 281 -20.62 4.42 15.73
C ASN A 281 -20.76 5.94 15.64
N HIS A 282 -19.88 6.59 14.89
CA HIS A 282 -19.82 8.04 14.77
C HIS A 282 -20.76 8.54 13.69
N ASP A 283 -21.27 9.76 13.88
CA ASP A 283 -22.02 10.43 12.84
C ASP A 283 -21.09 11.04 11.76
N ALA A 284 -21.68 11.51 10.66
CA ALA A 284 -20.90 12.05 9.55
C ALA A 284 -20.16 13.37 9.88
N ASN A 285 -20.50 14.09 10.94
CA ASN A 285 -19.73 15.26 11.40
C ASN A 285 -18.54 14.81 12.25
N GLU A 286 -18.74 13.87 13.16
CA GLU A 286 -17.68 13.33 14.01
C GLU A 286 -16.59 12.65 13.16
N VAL A 287 -16.98 11.87 12.15
CA VAL A 287 -16.01 11.29 11.18
C VAL A 287 -15.25 12.39 10.43
N PHE A 288 -15.93 13.48 10.07
CA PHE A 288 -15.31 14.60 9.39
C PHE A 288 -14.28 15.33 10.29
N GLU A 289 -14.66 15.63 11.53
CA GLU A 289 -13.81 16.27 12.53
C GLU A 289 -12.57 15.41 12.84
N TRP A 290 -12.77 14.09 12.98
CA TRP A 290 -11.67 13.14 13.17
C TRP A 290 -10.68 13.17 11.99
N LEU A 291 -11.19 13.16 10.75
CA LEU A 291 -10.34 13.24 9.54
C LEU A 291 -9.62 14.60 9.44
N GLN A 292 -10.24 15.68 9.90
CA GLN A 292 -9.60 17.00 9.93
C GLN A 292 -8.45 17.04 10.95
N GLU A 293 -8.65 16.51 12.15
CA GLU A 293 -7.61 16.47 13.19
C GLU A 293 -6.41 15.63 12.73
N ASP A 294 -6.65 14.43 12.20
CA ASP A 294 -5.58 13.58 11.70
C ASP A 294 -4.87 14.22 10.49
N PHE A 295 -5.59 14.93 9.61
CA PHE A 295 -4.98 15.71 8.52
C PHE A 295 -4.11 16.88 9.02
N SER A 296 -4.56 17.61 10.06
CA SER A 296 -3.81 18.74 10.63
C SER A 296 -2.41 18.32 11.10
N ARG A 297 -2.26 17.08 11.59
CA ARG A 297 -0.95 16.51 11.94
C ARG A 297 0.05 16.53 10.78
N TYR A 298 -0.40 16.37 9.54
CA TYR A 298 0.46 16.45 8.35
C TYR A 298 0.63 17.91 7.93
N TYR A 299 -0.48 18.62 7.83
CA TYR A 299 -0.56 19.97 7.26
C TYR A 299 0.19 21.04 8.06
N GLU A 300 0.18 20.91 9.39
CA GLU A 300 0.81 21.86 10.33
C GLU A 300 2.26 21.48 10.70
N GLN A 301 2.73 20.30 10.27
CA GLN A 301 4.08 19.80 10.55
C GLN A 301 4.97 19.88 9.31
N ASN A 302 5.31 18.72 8.72
CA ASN A 302 6.26 18.62 7.62
C ASN A 302 5.60 18.39 6.25
N ARG A 303 4.26 18.45 6.17
CA ARG A 303 3.49 18.35 4.93
C ARG A 303 3.72 17.07 4.13
N ALA A 304 4.14 15.99 4.79
CA ALA A 304 4.27 14.68 4.13
C ALA A 304 2.94 14.29 3.46
N PRO A 305 2.96 13.51 2.37
CA PRO A 305 1.76 13.10 1.68
C PRO A 305 0.77 12.39 2.62
N TYR A 306 -0.43 12.93 2.74
CA TYR A 306 -1.51 12.38 3.54
C TYR A 306 -2.22 11.28 2.76
N MET A 307 -1.84 10.02 2.98
CA MET A 307 -2.47 8.88 2.34
C MET A 307 -3.80 8.57 3.02
N MET A 308 -4.86 8.36 2.26
CA MET A 308 -6.15 7.85 2.77
C MET A 308 -6.43 6.48 2.15
N PRO A 309 -5.97 5.39 2.79
CA PRO A 309 -6.15 4.05 2.30
C PRO A 309 -7.49 3.45 2.75
N LEU A 310 -8.30 3.06 1.78
CA LEU A 310 -9.71 2.67 1.95
C LEU A 310 -9.99 1.32 1.30
N HIS A 311 -10.77 0.49 1.98
CA HIS A 311 -11.43 -0.67 1.36
C HIS A 311 -12.90 -0.38 1.06
N THR A 312 -13.55 -1.34 0.37
CA THR A 312 -15.01 -1.31 0.16
C THR A 312 -15.82 -1.20 1.45
N ASN A 313 -15.27 -1.64 2.60
CA ASN A 313 -15.94 -1.62 3.90
C ASN A 313 -16.31 -0.20 4.34
N TRP A 314 -15.44 0.79 4.06
CA TRP A 314 -15.72 2.20 4.36
C TRP A 314 -17.03 2.68 3.74
N PHE A 315 -17.34 2.18 2.53
CA PHE A 315 -18.51 2.58 1.75
C PHE A 315 -19.78 1.78 2.06
N GLN A 316 -19.70 0.79 2.96
CA GLN A 316 -20.85 0.06 3.47
C GLN A 316 -21.56 0.82 4.60
N ILE A 317 -20.86 1.72 5.29
CA ILE A 317 -21.39 2.56 6.36
C ILE A 317 -21.62 3.96 5.81
N LYS A 318 -22.88 4.43 5.86
CA LYS A 318 -23.30 5.68 5.23
C LYS A 318 -22.63 6.90 5.87
N GLU A 319 -22.48 6.88 7.19
CA GLU A 319 -21.90 7.95 7.99
C GLU A 319 -20.43 8.15 7.63
N LEU A 320 -19.68 7.06 7.42
CA LEU A 320 -18.29 7.09 6.96
C LEU A 320 -18.16 7.67 5.54
N GLU A 321 -18.99 7.22 4.60
CA GLU A 321 -19.02 7.77 3.22
C GLU A 321 -19.33 9.28 3.23
N LEU A 322 -20.32 9.71 4.03
CA LEU A 322 -20.69 11.12 4.13
C LEU A 322 -19.61 11.97 4.82
N GLY A 323 -18.99 11.47 5.88
CA GLY A 323 -17.86 12.13 6.56
C GLY A 323 -16.68 12.34 5.63
N LEU A 324 -16.32 11.30 4.84
CA LEU A 324 -15.29 11.41 3.81
C LEU A 324 -15.64 12.50 2.78
N HIS A 325 -16.88 12.54 2.27
CA HIS A 325 -17.28 13.57 1.32
C HIS A 325 -17.21 15.00 1.89
N LYS A 326 -17.51 15.19 3.18
CA LYS A 326 -17.32 16.49 3.85
C LYS A 326 -15.86 16.85 3.95
N PHE A 327 -15.01 15.90 4.36
CA PHE A 327 -13.57 16.09 4.45
C PHE A 327 -12.97 16.49 3.11
N LEU A 328 -13.25 15.75 2.03
CA LEU A 328 -12.71 16.04 0.71
C LEU A 328 -13.12 17.42 0.21
N LYS A 329 -14.36 17.85 0.48
CA LYS A 329 -14.84 19.18 0.11
C LYS A 329 -14.10 20.26 0.88
N TRP A 330 -14.02 20.12 2.20
CA TRP A 330 -13.31 21.08 3.06
C TRP A 330 -11.83 21.19 2.70
N ALA A 331 -11.14 20.07 2.53
CA ALA A 331 -9.72 20.05 2.20
C ALA A 331 -9.45 20.66 0.81
N ALA A 332 -10.36 20.51 -0.15
CA ALA A 332 -10.25 21.15 -1.47
C ALA A 332 -10.50 22.66 -1.46
N ASP A 333 -11.11 23.22 -0.41
CA ASP A 333 -11.27 24.66 -0.25
C ASP A 333 -9.96 25.33 0.24
N LEU A 334 -8.94 24.55 0.63
CA LEU A 334 -7.59 25.02 0.96
C LEU A 334 -6.74 25.19 -0.31
N GLU A 335 -6.14 26.37 -0.50
CA GLU A 335 -5.47 26.73 -1.77
C GLU A 335 -4.18 25.94 -2.08
N ASP A 336 -3.58 25.31 -1.07
CA ASP A 336 -2.30 24.61 -1.12
C ASP A 336 -2.42 23.08 -0.97
N VAL A 337 -3.66 22.56 -1.01
CA VAL A 337 -3.96 21.12 -0.94
C VAL A 337 -4.19 20.53 -2.33
N TRP A 338 -3.59 19.37 -2.58
CA TRP A 338 -3.61 18.70 -3.88
C TRP A 338 -3.94 17.22 -3.73
N PHE A 339 -5.00 16.76 -4.39
CA PHE A 339 -5.36 15.35 -4.49
C PHE A 339 -4.71 14.72 -5.70
N VAL A 340 -3.69 13.89 -5.47
CA VAL A 340 -2.82 13.35 -6.50
C VAL A 340 -2.74 11.83 -6.41
N THR A 341 -2.38 11.19 -7.52
CA THR A 341 -2.03 9.76 -7.48
C THR A 341 -0.66 9.55 -6.82
N MET A 342 -0.32 8.29 -6.51
CA MET A 342 0.98 7.93 -5.95
C MET A 342 2.13 8.31 -6.89
N THR A 343 1.99 7.99 -8.18
CA THR A 343 2.96 8.36 -9.22
C THR A 343 3.10 9.88 -9.33
N GLN A 344 1.99 10.64 -9.27
CA GLN A 344 2.05 12.11 -9.29
C GLN A 344 2.74 12.69 -8.04
N SER A 345 2.52 12.08 -6.86
CA SER A 345 3.26 12.44 -5.65
C SER A 345 4.77 12.22 -5.86
N LEU A 346 5.16 11.05 -6.35
CA LEU A 346 6.57 10.74 -6.64
C LEU A 346 7.18 11.63 -7.74
N THR A 347 6.45 12.03 -8.77
CA THR A 347 7.00 12.96 -9.76
C THR A 347 7.34 14.31 -9.11
N TRP A 348 6.50 14.82 -8.20
CA TRP A 348 6.85 15.99 -7.40
C TRP A 348 8.04 15.73 -6.47
N MET A 349 8.12 14.55 -5.83
CA MET A 349 9.28 14.17 -5.01
C MET A 349 10.60 14.26 -5.78
N THR A 350 10.59 13.86 -7.06
CA THR A 350 11.80 13.85 -7.90
C THR A 350 12.22 15.24 -8.40
N ASP A 351 11.30 16.20 -8.47
CA ASP A 351 11.55 17.60 -8.83
C ASP A 351 10.71 18.53 -7.94
N PRO A 352 11.06 18.71 -6.65
CA PRO A 352 10.22 19.45 -5.71
C PRO A 352 10.05 20.91 -6.12
N ARG A 353 8.80 21.36 -6.19
CA ARG A 353 8.43 22.75 -6.52
C ARG A 353 7.60 23.37 -5.40
N PRO A 354 7.83 24.66 -5.06
CA PRO A 354 6.95 25.39 -4.18
C PRO A 354 5.51 25.41 -4.69
N VAL A 355 4.53 25.43 -3.78
CA VAL A 355 3.10 25.33 -4.10
C VAL A 355 2.62 26.36 -5.13
N LYS A 356 3.17 27.58 -5.09
CA LYS A 356 2.85 28.66 -6.04
C LYS A 356 3.21 28.34 -7.49
N ALA A 357 4.13 27.39 -7.73
CA ALA A 357 4.54 26.97 -9.05
C ALA A 357 3.68 25.81 -9.62
N LEU A 358 2.80 25.20 -8.80
CA LEU A 358 2.12 23.95 -9.17
C LEU A 358 0.92 24.12 -10.09
N ASN A 359 0.35 25.33 -10.19
CA ASN A 359 -0.76 25.60 -11.10
C ASN A 359 -0.45 25.27 -12.57
N ASN A 360 0.82 25.37 -12.97
CA ASN A 360 1.29 25.05 -14.32
C ASN A 360 2.24 23.83 -14.35
N TYR A 361 2.27 23.02 -13.30
CA TYR A 361 3.18 21.88 -13.20
C TYR A 361 2.74 20.75 -14.14
N GLU A 362 3.57 20.46 -15.14
CA GLU A 362 3.24 19.59 -16.27
C GLU A 362 2.78 18.19 -15.84
N ALA A 363 3.46 17.59 -14.87
CA ALA A 363 3.16 16.23 -14.41
C ALA A 363 1.78 16.09 -13.74
N TRP A 364 1.17 17.20 -13.31
CA TRP A 364 -0.15 17.22 -12.65
C TRP A 364 -1.26 17.79 -13.54
N ARG A 365 -0.96 18.09 -14.80
CA ARG A 365 -1.96 18.54 -15.77
C ARG A 365 -2.84 17.39 -16.22
N CYS A 366 -4.09 17.70 -16.53
CA CYS A 366 -5.12 16.75 -16.96
C CYS A 366 -5.49 16.86 -18.45
N ASP A 367 -4.79 17.71 -19.22
CA ASP A 367 -5.00 17.85 -20.67
C ASP A 367 -4.10 16.93 -21.52
N ASN A 368 -3.25 16.11 -20.87
CA ASN A 368 -2.43 15.11 -21.55
C ASN A 368 -3.28 13.96 -22.11
N LYS A 369 -3.05 13.63 -23.39
CA LYS A 369 -3.87 12.73 -24.21
C LYS A 369 -3.50 11.25 -24.11
N GLU A 370 -2.54 10.89 -23.28
CA GLU A 370 -2.04 9.50 -23.16
C GLU A 370 -2.76 8.73 -22.06
N LEU A 371 -4.09 8.78 -22.06
CA LEU A 371 -4.90 7.94 -21.17
C LEU A 371 -5.27 6.63 -21.87
N PRO A 372 -5.48 5.53 -21.12
CA PRO A 372 -6.01 4.29 -21.68
C PRO A 372 -7.29 4.52 -22.48
N SER A 373 -7.52 3.68 -23.49
CA SER A 373 -8.76 3.75 -24.28
C SER A 373 -9.98 3.52 -23.40
N ALA A 374 -11.07 4.23 -23.68
CA ALA A 374 -12.35 4.01 -23.03
C ALA A 374 -12.78 2.53 -23.08
N PRO A 375 -13.51 2.03 -22.06
CA PRO A 375 -14.05 0.68 -22.09
C PRO A 375 -15.04 0.51 -23.27
N CYS A 376 -15.13 -0.71 -23.75
CA CYS A 376 -16.09 -1.13 -24.77
C CYS A 376 -17.55 -0.94 -24.32
N ASN A 377 -18.44 -0.71 -25.29
CA ASN A 377 -19.87 -0.53 -25.03
C ASN A 377 -20.60 -1.86 -24.68
N LEU A 378 -20.08 -2.99 -25.17
CA LEU A 378 -20.67 -4.32 -24.97
C LEU A 378 -19.58 -5.26 -24.44
N PRO A 379 -19.45 -5.40 -23.11
CA PRO A 379 -18.42 -6.25 -22.52
C PRO A 379 -18.75 -7.73 -22.62
N ASN A 380 -17.71 -8.54 -22.73
CA ASN A 380 -17.83 -9.99 -22.66
C ASN A 380 -18.05 -10.42 -21.21
N LYS A 381 -19.02 -11.33 -21.00
CA LYS A 381 -19.30 -11.95 -19.70
C LYS A 381 -18.84 -13.40 -19.73
N CYS A 382 -17.68 -13.64 -19.15
CA CYS A 382 -17.01 -14.92 -19.24
C CYS A 382 -17.36 -15.79 -18.03
N ALA A 383 -18.06 -16.90 -18.25
CA ALA A 383 -18.27 -17.95 -17.26
C ALA A 383 -17.08 -18.93 -17.34
N LEU A 384 -16.16 -18.82 -16.39
CA LEU A 384 -14.85 -19.45 -16.45
C LEU A 384 -14.72 -20.54 -15.39
N SER A 385 -14.25 -21.71 -15.80
CA SER A 385 -13.91 -22.80 -14.87
C SER A 385 -12.72 -22.40 -14.01
N PHE A 386 -12.84 -22.60 -12.69
CA PHE A 386 -11.78 -22.33 -11.72
C PHE A 386 -11.73 -23.42 -10.66
N LYS A 387 -10.54 -23.98 -10.44
CA LYS A 387 -10.29 -24.92 -9.34
C LYS A 387 -9.29 -24.28 -8.39
N GLN A 388 -9.74 -23.94 -7.18
CA GLN A 388 -8.83 -23.44 -6.15
C GLN A 388 -7.78 -24.52 -5.79
N PRO A 389 -6.52 -24.14 -5.54
CA PRO A 389 -5.45 -25.10 -5.26
C PRO A 389 -5.78 -26.08 -4.12
N ASP A 390 -6.43 -25.60 -3.07
CA ASP A 390 -6.77 -26.38 -1.87
C ASP A 390 -8.16 -27.05 -1.96
N SER A 391 -8.85 -26.92 -3.10
CA SER A 391 -10.19 -27.45 -3.30
C SER A 391 -10.21 -28.66 -4.23
N ASN A 392 -11.04 -29.64 -3.88
CA ASN A 392 -11.30 -30.80 -4.74
C ASN A 392 -12.43 -30.59 -5.74
N PHE A 393 -13.15 -29.46 -5.67
CA PHE A 393 -14.22 -29.13 -6.60
C PHE A 393 -13.82 -27.98 -7.53
N THR A 394 -14.31 -28.06 -8.76
CA THR A 394 -14.23 -26.97 -9.74
C THR A 394 -15.47 -26.12 -9.63
N ASP A 395 -15.29 -24.82 -9.51
CA ASP A 395 -16.36 -23.82 -9.45
C ASP A 395 -16.34 -22.93 -10.70
N THR A 396 -17.37 -22.13 -10.89
CA THR A 396 -17.44 -21.12 -11.96
C THR A 396 -17.14 -19.74 -11.39
N ARG A 397 -16.22 -19.01 -12.02
CA ARG A 397 -15.98 -17.60 -11.77
C ARG A 397 -16.48 -16.79 -12.96
N TYR A 398 -17.24 -15.73 -12.67
CA TYR A 398 -17.66 -14.77 -13.68
C TYR A 398 -16.66 -13.63 -13.76
N MET A 399 -16.19 -13.34 -14.97
CA MET A 399 -15.27 -12.24 -15.24
C MET A 399 -15.80 -11.41 -16.40
N GLU A 400 -15.84 -10.09 -16.23
CA GLU A 400 -16.22 -9.16 -17.30
C GLU A 400 -14.99 -8.42 -17.82
N THR A 401 -14.86 -8.35 -19.14
CA THR A 401 -13.74 -7.69 -19.83
C THR A 401 -14.15 -7.28 -21.25
N CYS A 402 -13.43 -6.31 -21.82
CA CYS A 402 -13.55 -5.95 -23.23
C CYS A 402 -12.71 -6.83 -24.16
N SER A 403 -11.81 -7.63 -23.59
CA SER A 403 -11.00 -8.61 -24.31
C SER A 403 -11.79 -9.89 -24.56
N GLU A 404 -11.31 -10.75 -25.45
CA GLU A 404 -11.89 -12.08 -25.66
C GLU A 404 -11.88 -12.90 -24.36
N CYS A 405 -12.92 -13.70 -24.15
CA CYS A 405 -12.99 -14.57 -22.98
C CYS A 405 -11.84 -15.59 -23.00
N PRO A 406 -11.09 -15.73 -21.89
CA PRO A 406 -10.08 -16.77 -21.78
C PRO A 406 -10.72 -18.16 -21.70
N ASN A 407 -9.90 -19.21 -21.86
CA ASN A 407 -10.37 -20.60 -21.80
C ASN A 407 -10.67 -21.05 -20.36
N GLN A 408 -9.94 -20.50 -19.38
CA GLN A 408 -10.12 -20.76 -17.95
C GLN A 408 -9.96 -19.47 -17.15
N TYR A 409 -10.34 -19.52 -15.87
CA TYR A 409 -10.16 -18.37 -14.99
C TYR A 409 -8.66 -18.10 -14.81
N PRO A 410 -8.16 -16.89 -15.15
CA PRO A 410 -6.76 -16.55 -14.94
C PRO A 410 -6.34 -16.78 -13.49
N TRP A 411 -5.14 -17.28 -13.26
CA TRP A 411 -4.64 -17.50 -11.90
C TRP A 411 -3.12 -17.57 -11.88
N LEU A 412 -2.56 -17.89 -10.71
CA LEU A 412 -1.13 -18.15 -10.54
C LEU A 412 -0.64 -19.23 -11.52
N GLY A 413 0.39 -18.88 -12.29
CA GLY A 413 0.98 -19.76 -13.32
C GLY A 413 0.22 -19.81 -14.66
N ASP A 414 -0.93 -19.15 -14.79
CA ASP A 414 -1.67 -18.97 -16.05
C ASP A 414 -2.48 -17.64 -16.02
N SER A 415 -1.78 -16.51 -15.88
CA SER A 415 -2.35 -15.14 -15.90
C SER A 415 -3.09 -14.82 -17.19
N GLY A 416 -2.79 -15.56 -18.27
CA GLY A 416 -3.50 -15.44 -19.53
C GLY A 416 -4.82 -16.22 -19.61
N GLY A 417 -5.12 -17.11 -18.66
CA GLY A 417 -6.31 -17.97 -18.66
C GLY A 417 -6.35 -18.95 -19.85
N SER A 418 -5.20 -19.50 -20.25
CA SER A 418 -5.09 -20.39 -21.39
C SER A 418 -5.61 -21.82 -21.14
N GLY A 419 -5.67 -22.24 -19.87
CA GLY A 419 -6.00 -23.60 -19.44
C GLY A 419 -4.80 -24.55 -19.43
N ILE A 420 -3.57 -24.03 -19.58
CA ILE A 420 -2.33 -24.81 -19.53
C ILE A 420 -1.62 -24.47 -18.21
N PRO A 421 -1.50 -25.42 -17.26
CA PRO A 421 -0.84 -25.17 -15.97
C PRO A 421 0.63 -24.77 -16.14
N GLY A 422 1.08 -23.76 -15.38
CA GLY A 422 2.48 -23.33 -15.35
C GLY A 422 2.98 -22.76 -16.67
N LYS A 423 2.07 -22.23 -17.50
CA LYS A 423 2.40 -21.62 -18.79
C LYS A 423 3.23 -20.35 -18.62
N ASP A 424 2.97 -19.62 -17.56
CA ASP A 424 3.62 -18.34 -17.32
C ASP A 424 5.08 -18.55 -16.94
N ASN A 425 5.95 -17.90 -17.70
CA ASN A 425 7.37 -17.80 -17.42
C ASN A 425 7.74 -16.32 -17.47
N TYR A 426 7.90 -15.71 -16.31
CA TYR A 426 8.22 -14.29 -16.19
C TYR A 426 9.73 -14.11 -16.26
N ILE A 427 10.20 -13.45 -17.32
CA ILE A 427 11.62 -13.14 -17.50
C ILE A 427 11.89 -11.71 -16.97
N PRO A 428 12.75 -11.56 -15.95
CA PRO A 428 13.21 -10.27 -15.43
C PRO A 428 13.75 -9.33 -16.51
N GLU A 429 13.60 -8.02 -16.33
CA GLU A 429 14.03 -7.02 -17.31
C GLU A 429 15.54 -6.91 -17.42
N ASN A 430 16.25 -7.05 -16.30
CA ASN A 430 17.70 -7.08 -16.26
C ASN A 430 18.31 -8.23 -17.08
N LEU A 431 17.56 -9.32 -17.30
CA LEU A 431 17.97 -10.44 -18.14
C LEU A 431 17.59 -10.29 -19.62
N LYS A 432 16.63 -9.41 -19.95
CA LYS A 432 16.22 -9.14 -21.35
C LYS A 432 17.18 -8.22 -22.10
N ARG A 433 18.05 -7.49 -21.38
CA ARG A 433 19.02 -6.53 -21.95
C ARG A 433 20.39 -7.13 -22.30
N LYS A 434 20.50 -8.45 -22.46
CA LYS A 434 21.73 -9.14 -22.88
C LYS A 434 21.69 -9.58 -24.33
#